data_AF-A0A2K4G1U4-F1
#
_entry.id   AF-A0A2K4G1U4-F1
#
_cell.length_a   1.000
_cell.length_b   1.000
_cell.length_c   1.000
_cell.angle_alpha   90.00
_cell.angle_beta   90.00
_cell.angle_gamma   90.00
#
_symmetry.space_group_name_H-M   'P 1'
#
loop_
_entity.id
_entity.type
_entity.pdbx_description
1 polymer ?
#
loop_
_entity_poly.entity_id
_entity_poly.type
_entity_poly.pdbx_seq_one_letter_code
_entity_poly.pdbx_strand_id
1 'polypeptide(L)'
;MSEFLNDLSLADLTSPINGGSGEDLSFSTLFDQVKEARRADPDYLTQGDWQTDLKSSDWDLTITLAAQGLAQQSKDLMLVAWLSEGLAHKYHFTGITFGLTLTERILDRFWDGLHPSLEDGAEERAARLAWLKTTLADVVGGLPITQGQHLGLLRYDESRHVENLALQNPKAMQTAVEEGKINAEIFQRSVVLTDSDHLRLKATEIAASLAACQQLQGTADRFFGADAPSFAALTDILSRAGQLAEKLLKDRGIELNPPPVAP
;
A
#
# COMPACT_ATOMS: atom_id res chain seq x y z
N MET A 1 -13.19 -6.11 -10.74
CA MET A 1 -12.20 -6.30 -9.65
C MET A 1 -12.26 -7.74 -9.21
N SER A 2 -11.12 -8.38 -8.93
CA SER A 2 -11.12 -9.80 -8.54
C SER A 2 -11.74 -9.96 -7.14
N GLU A 3 -12.64 -10.94 -6.99
CA GLU A 3 -13.19 -11.33 -5.69
C GLU A 3 -12.14 -12.06 -4.82
N PHE A 4 -11.06 -12.53 -5.46
CA PHE A 4 -10.01 -13.34 -4.85
C PHE A 4 -8.64 -12.71 -4.99
N LEU A 5 -7.78 -12.94 -4.00
CA LEU A 5 -6.35 -12.69 -4.05
C LEU A 5 -5.64 -13.87 -3.37
N ASN A 6 -5.07 -14.77 -4.19
CA ASN A 6 -4.65 -16.11 -3.76
C ASN A 6 -5.78 -16.84 -3.02
N ASP A 7 -5.53 -17.28 -1.78
CA ASP A 7 -6.48 -18.03 -0.96
C ASP A 7 -7.47 -17.12 -0.21
N LEU A 8 -7.37 -15.80 -0.37
CA LEU A 8 -8.28 -14.84 0.27
C LEU A 8 -9.49 -14.57 -0.63
N SER A 9 -10.67 -14.60 -0.01
CA SER A 9 -11.96 -14.30 -0.62
C SER A 9 -12.56 -13.07 0.06
N LEU A 10 -12.91 -12.03 -0.72
CA LEU A 10 -13.63 -10.87 -0.16
C LEU A 10 -14.96 -11.30 0.45
N ALA A 11 -15.67 -12.24 -0.16
CA ALA A 11 -16.93 -12.77 0.35
C ALA A 11 -16.77 -13.40 1.73
N ASP A 12 -15.73 -14.20 1.95
CA ASP A 12 -15.51 -14.87 3.24
C ASP A 12 -15.09 -13.85 4.31
N LEU A 13 -14.17 -12.95 3.97
CA LEU A 13 -13.72 -11.89 4.89
C LEU A 13 -14.84 -10.91 5.28
N THR A 14 -15.85 -10.77 4.42
CA THR A 14 -17.01 -9.87 4.64
C THR A 14 -18.30 -10.62 5.00
N SER A 15 -18.21 -11.91 5.33
CA SER A 15 -19.35 -12.69 5.83
C SER A 15 -19.60 -12.41 7.32
N PRO A 16 -20.86 -12.23 7.77
CA PRO A 16 -21.15 -11.98 9.18
C PRO A 16 -20.68 -13.12 10.10
N ILE A 17 -20.21 -12.77 11.30
CA ILE A 17 -19.79 -13.72 12.32
C ILE A 17 -20.95 -13.92 13.29
N ASN A 18 -21.54 -15.11 13.30
CA ASN A 18 -22.76 -15.42 14.07
C ASN A 18 -23.90 -14.41 13.83
N GLY A 19 -24.00 -13.88 12.60
CA GLY A 19 -25.00 -12.88 12.21
C GLY A 19 -24.63 -11.42 12.51
N GLY A 20 -23.46 -11.16 13.09
CA GLY A 20 -22.99 -9.80 13.41
C GLY A 20 -21.51 -9.58 13.14
N SER A 21 -20.90 -8.70 13.94
CA SER A 21 -19.51 -8.27 13.79
C SER A 21 -18.51 -9.00 14.68
N GLY A 22 -18.96 -9.95 15.52
CA GLY A 22 -18.08 -10.62 16.47
C GLY A 22 -17.64 -9.73 17.64
N GLU A 23 -16.51 -10.06 18.26
CA GLU A 23 -16.05 -9.45 19.52
C GLU A 23 -14.98 -8.37 19.32
N ASP A 24 -14.78 -7.50 20.32
CA ASP A 24 -13.65 -6.56 20.35
C ASP A 24 -12.36 -7.32 20.70
N LEU A 25 -11.35 -7.17 19.86
CA LEU A 25 -10.06 -7.87 19.97
C LEU A 25 -8.92 -6.98 20.43
N SER A 26 -9.17 -5.74 20.85
CA SER A 26 -8.15 -4.74 21.18
C SER A 26 -7.10 -5.20 22.20
N PHE A 27 -7.47 -6.12 23.11
CA PHE A 27 -6.59 -6.72 24.13
C PHE A 27 -6.38 -8.22 23.96
N SER A 28 -6.69 -8.76 22.78
CA SER A 28 -6.57 -10.19 22.48
C SER A 28 -5.12 -10.60 22.20
N THR A 29 -4.81 -11.87 22.47
CA THR A 29 -3.53 -12.47 22.05
C THR A 29 -3.33 -12.42 20.54
N LEU A 30 -4.42 -12.46 19.75
CA LEU A 30 -4.34 -12.34 18.30
C LEU A 30 -3.76 -10.97 17.89
N PHE A 31 -4.20 -9.88 18.51
CA PHE A 31 -3.66 -8.54 18.23
C PHE A 31 -2.18 -8.46 18.56
N ASP A 32 -1.76 -9.03 19.69
CA ASP A 32 -0.35 -9.07 20.07
C ASP A 32 0.49 -9.90 19.08
N GLN A 33 -0.04 -11.03 18.62
CA GLN A 33 0.61 -11.87 17.60
C GLN A 33 0.75 -11.14 16.26
N VAL A 34 -0.29 -10.43 15.80
CA VAL A 34 -0.21 -9.65 14.55
C VAL A 34 0.81 -8.52 14.68
N LYS A 35 0.82 -7.80 15.82
CA LYS A 35 1.83 -6.75 16.07
C LYS A 35 3.25 -7.32 16.07
N GLU A 36 3.47 -8.47 16.71
CA GLU A 36 4.79 -9.12 16.75
C GLU A 36 5.21 -9.68 15.38
N ALA A 37 4.28 -10.18 14.57
CA ALA A 37 4.57 -10.59 13.20
C ALA A 37 4.99 -9.39 12.34
N ARG A 38 4.35 -8.24 12.50
CA ARG A 38 4.67 -7.00 11.77
C ARG A 38 5.96 -6.33 12.20
N ARG A 39 6.44 -6.58 13.42
CA ARG A 39 7.61 -5.89 13.98
C ARG A 39 8.87 -6.25 13.18
N ALA A 40 9.63 -5.22 12.82
CA ALA A 40 10.99 -5.34 12.32
C ALA A 40 11.95 -4.61 13.26
N ASP A 41 13.17 -5.12 13.38
CA ASP A 41 14.25 -4.44 14.07
C ASP A 41 14.81 -3.32 13.15
N PRO A 42 15.16 -2.14 13.69
CA PRO A 42 15.72 -1.06 12.89
C PRO A 42 17.06 -1.42 12.25
N ASP A 43 17.24 -1.04 10.98
CA ASP A 43 18.44 -1.31 10.18
C ASP A 43 19.74 -0.71 10.76
N TYR A 44 19.63 0.27 11.66
CA TYR A 44 20.79 0.91 12.30
C TYR A 44 21.31 0.18 13.55
N LEU A 45 20.63 -0.89 14.00
CA LEU A 45 21.12 -1.69 15.13
C LEU A 45 22.41 -2.41 14.72
N THR A 46 23.53 -1.94 15.26
CA THR A 46 24.85 -2.54 15.02
C THR A 46 24.87 -3.96 15.57
N GLN A 47 25.06 -4.95 14.67
CA GLN A 47 25.36 -6.32 15.07
C GLN A 47 26.74 -6.33 15.76
N GLY A 48 26.77 -6.47 17.09
CA GLY A 48 28.00 -6.74 17.83
C GLY A 48 28.52 -8.16 17.57
N ASP A 49 29.52 -8.60 18.33
CA ASP A 49 30.16 -9.94 18.20
C ASP A 49 29.21 -11.14 18.41
N TRP A 50 27.95 -10.89 18.82
CA TRP A 50 26.87 -11.86 18.84
C TRP A 50 25.89 -11.54 17.71
N GLN A 51 26.15 -12.08 16.52
CA GLN A 51 25.28 -11.95 15.35
C GLN A 51 23.96 -12.68 15.60
N THR A 52 22.95 -11.93 16.01
CA THR A 52 21.55 -12.33 15.87
C THR A 52 21.02 -11.64 14.62
N ASP A 53 20.34 -12.40 13.76
CA ASP A 53 19.71 -11.82 12.57
C ASP A 53 18.67 -10.79 13.02
N LEU A 54 18.70 -9.60 12.41
CA LEU A 54 17.69 -8.57 12.65
C LEU A 54 16.32 -9.15 12.30
N LYS A 55 15.36 -9.01 13.22
CA LYS A 55 13.99 -9.45 12.94
C LYS A 55 13.45 -8.65 11.77
N SER A 56 12.98 -9.34 10.74
CA SER A 56 12.17 -8.76 9.67
C SER A 56 10.69 -9.03 9.92
N SER A 57 9.84 -8.19 9.34
CA SER A 57 8.39 -8.39 9.38
C SER A 57 8.00 -9.67 8.65
N ASP A 58 7.21 -10.51 9.32
CA ASP A 58 6.59 -11.69 8.74
C ASP A 58 5.21 -11.31 8.16
N TRP A 59 5.22 -10.89 6.90
CA TRP A 59 4.01 -10.47 6.21
C TRP A 59 3.06 -11.62 5.91
N ASP A 60 3.56 -12.85 5.71
CA ASP A 60 2.71 -14.02 5.46
C ASP A 60 1.93 -14.40 6.73
N LEU A 61 2.60 -14.38 7.89
CA LEU A 61 1.96 -14.60 9.18
C LEU A 61 0.99 -13.44 9.51
N THR A 62 1.37 -12.20 9.22
CA THR A 62 0.50 -11.02 9.39
C THR A 62 -0.81 -11.20 8.60
N ILE A 63 -0.72 -11.56 7.31
CA ILE A 63 -1.88 -11.81 6.45
C ILE A 63 -2.73 -12.95 7.01
N THR A 64 -2.09 -14.06 7.38
CA THR A 64 -2.78 -15.26 7.88
C THR A 64 -3.59 -14.95 9.13
N LEU A 65 -2.95 -14.34 10.14
CA LEU A 65 -3.59 -14.03 11.42
C LEU A 65 -4.70 -12.99 11.27
N ALA A 66 -4.44 -11.91 10.51
CA ALA A 66 -5.43 -10.86 10.32
C ALA A 66 -6.65 -11.33 9.51
N ALA A 67 -6.43 -12.12 8.45
CA ALA A 67 -7.52 -12.71 7.67
C ALA A 67 -8.34 -13.72 8.49
N GLN A 68 -7.71 -14.58 9.29
CA GLN A 68 -8.42 -15.50 10.18
C GLN A 68 -9.23 -14.77 11.25
N GLY A 69 -8.65 -13.74 11.87
CA GLY A 69 -9.37 -12.86 12.81
C GLY A 69 -10.61 -12.23 12.18
N LEU A 70 -10.46 -11.68 10.98
CA LEU A 70 -11.57 -11.07 10.23
C LEU A 70 -12.65 -12.07 9.84
N ALA A 71 -12.27 -13.27 9.40
CA ALA A 71 -13.22 -14.28 8.96
C ALA A 71 -14.00 -14.91 10.12
N GLN A 72 -13.38 -15.05 11.30
CA GLN A 72 -13.89 -15.95 12.35
C GLN A 72 -14.21 -15.28 13.68
N GLN A 73 -13.56 -14.16 14.04
CA GLN A 73 -13.61 -13.61 15.40
C GLN A 73 -14.18 -12.19 15.46
N SER A 74 -13.73 -11.29 14.58
CA SER A 74 -14.12 -9.88 14.64
C SER A 74 -14.10 -9.17 13.29
N LYS A 75 -15.12 -8.37 13.01
CA LYS A 75 -15.07 -7.31 11.99
C LYS A 75 -14.46 -6.09 12.66
N ASP A 76 -13.16 -5.92 12.48
CA ASP A 76 -12.36 -4.89 13.14
C ASP A 76 -11.51 -4.12 12.12
N LEU A 77 -11.58 -2.79 12.14
CA LEU A 77 -10.86 -1.92 11.20
C LEU A 77 -9.34 -2.02 11.32
N MET A 78 -8.81 -2.27 12.51
CA MET A 78 -7.37 -2.45 12.70
C MET A 78 -6.89 -3.78 12.08
N LEU A 79 -7.67 -4.86 12.20
CA LEU A 79 -7.36 -6.11 11.49
C LEU A 79 -7.40 -5.91 9.97
N VAL A 80 -8.41 -5.20 9.45
CA VAL A 80 -8.47 -4.85 8.01
C VAL A 80 -7.23 -4.07 7.60
N ALA A 81 -6.80 -3.13 8.43
CA ALA A 81 -5.66 -2.29 8.12
C ALA A 81 -4.34 -3.07 8.12
N TRP A 82 -4.10 -3.94 9.10
CA TRP A 82 -2.92 -4.81 9.13
C TRP A 82 -2.91 -5.83 7.99
N LEU A 83 -4.07 -6.41 7.65
CA LEU A 83 -4.19 -7.27 6.49
C LEU A 83 -3.82 -6.49 5.22
N SER A 84 -4.36 -5.28 5.04
CA SER A 84 -4.10 -4.45 3.87
C SER A 84 -2.63 -4.08 3.70
N GLU A 85 -1.93 -3.76 4.80
CA GLU A 85 -0.48 -3.51 4.77
C GLU A 85 0.30 -4.77 4.40
N GLY A 86 0.01 -5.92 5.02
CA GLY A 86 0.68 -7.18 4.67
C GLY A 86 0.49 -7.53 3.18
N LEU A 87 -0.73 -7.35 2.67
CA LEU A 87 -1.03 -7.54 1.25
C LEU A 87 -0.28 -6.54 0.36
N ALA A 88 -0.14 -5.29 0.78
CA ALA A 88 0.64 -4.30 0.03
C ALA A 88 2.12 -4.69 -0.07
N HIS A 89 2.71 -5.23 1.01
CA HIS A 89 4.08 -5.73 0.98
C HIS A 89 4.25 -7.00 0.13
N LYS A 90 3.30 -7.94 0.19
CA LYS A 90 3.41 -9.24 -0.53
C LYS A 90 2.97 -9.18 -1.99
N TYR A 91 1.96 -8.36 -2.29
CA TYR A 91 1.26 -8.35 -3.58
C TYR A 91 1.17 -6.94 -4.20
N HIS A 92 1.90 -5.98 -3.64
CA HIS A 92 2.07 -4.62 -4.19
C HIS A 92 0.69 -3.97 -4.47
N PHE A 93 0.52 -3.35 -5.63
CA PHE A 93 -0.70 -2.64 -6.03
C PHE A 93 -1.95 -3.52 -6.07
N THR A 94 -1.83 -4.81 -6.41
CA THR A 94 -2.98 -5.73 -6.35
C THR A 94 -3.44 -5.98 -4.92
N GLY A 95 -2.48 -6.09 -3.98
CA GLY A 95 -2.76 -6.18 -2.54
C GLY A 95 -3.40 -4.91 -1.99
N ILE A 96 -2.91 -3.74 -2.41
CA ILE A 96 -3.51 -2.44 -2.06
C ILE A 96 -4.95 -2.37 -2.56
N THR A 97 -5.21 -2.73 -3.81
CA THR A 97 -6.56 -2.73 -4.39
C THR A 97 -7.49 -3.64 -3.58
N PHE A 98 -7.06 -4.84 -3.25
CA PHE A 98 -7.84 -5.78 -2.45
C PHE A 98 -8.12 -5.23 -1.04
N GLY A 99 -7.11 -4.71 -0.35
CA GLY A 99 -7.23 -4.15 1.00
C GLY A 99 -8.15 -2.93 1.08
N LEU A 100 -8.04 -1.99 0.14
CA LEU A 100 -8.94 -0.83 0.06
C LEU A 100 -10.39 -1.24 -0.20
N THR A 101 -10.59 -2.23 -1.07
CA THR A 101 -11.92 -2.77 -1.37
C THR A 101 -12.51 -3.53 -0.19
N LEU A 102 -11.70 -4.32 0.51
CA LEU A 102 -12.11 -4.98 1.74
C LEU A 102 -12.55 -3.94 2.78
N THR A 103 -11.76 -2.87 2.94
CA THR A 103 -12.09 -1.77 3.87
C THR A 103 -13.42 -1.13 3.52
N GLU A 104 -13.64 -0.83 2.24
CA GLU A 104 -14.89 -0.26 1.74
C GLU A 104 -16.09 -1.17 2.07
N ARG A 105 -16.00 -2.46 1.73
CA ARG A 105 -17.08 -3.42 2.00
C ARG A 105 -17.33 -3.65 3.49
N ILE A 106 -16.28 -3.61 4.31
CA ILE A 106 -16.40 -3.76 5.77
C ILE A 106 -17.12 -2.54 6.36
N LEU A 107 -16.76 -1.32 5.94
CA LEU A 107 -17.48 -0.11 6.34
C LEU A 107 -18.95 -0.19 5.91
N ASP A 108 -19.22 -0.48 4.62
CA ASP A 108 -20.59 -0.52 4.10
C ASP A 108 -21.49 -1.54 4.80
N ARG A 109 -20.97 -2.75 5.07
CA ARG A 109 -21.78 -3.85 5.61
C ARG A 109 -21.91 -3.84 7.12
N PHE A 110 -20.87 -3.40 7.83
CA PHE A 110 -20.78 -3.62 9.28
C PHE A 110 -20.78 -2.32 10.08
N TRP A 111 -20.96 -1.15 9.46
CA TRP A 111 -20.86 0.15 10.13
C TRP A 111 -21.47 0.16 11.55
N ASP A 112 -22.71 -0.26 11.74
CA ASP A 112 -23.35 -0.16 13.06
C ASP A 112 -22.67 -1.02 14.14
N GLY A 113 -22.13 -2.19 13.78
CA GLY A 113 -21.53 -3.14 14.73
C GLY A 113 -20.01 -3.28 14.63
N LEU A 114 -19.35 -2.55 13.73
CA LEU A 114 -17.92 -2.65 13.44
C LEU A 114 -17.06 -2.29 14.66
N HIS A 115 -15.90 -2.92 14.83
CA HIS A 115 -14.93 -2.54 15.86
C HIS A 115 -13.86 -1.58 15.31
N PRO A 116 -13.42 -0.56 16.07
CA PRO A 116 -13.91 -0.16 17.41
C PRO A 116 -15.36 0.32 17.44
N SER A 117 -16.03 0.19 18.59
CA SER A 117 -17.45 0.52 18.78
C SER A 117 -17.76 2.01 18.50
N LEU A 118 -19.01 2.31 18.13
CA LEU A 118 -19.52 3.70 18.00
C LEU A 118 -19.97 4.32 19.33
N GLU A 119 -19.87 3.60 20.45
CA GLU A 119 -20.37 4.08 21.76
C GLU A 119 -19.80 5.46 22.14
N ASP A 120 -18.52 5.69 21.87
CA ASP A 120 -17.82 6.96 22.15
C ASP A 120 -17.64 7.84 20.90
N GLY A 121 -18.32 7.52 19.80
CA GLY A 121 -18.23 8.23 18.52
C GLY A 121 -17.44 7.48 17.43
N ALA A 122 -17.21 8.14 16.30
CA ALA A 122 -16.55 7.57 15.13
C ALA A 122 -15.03 7.85 15.07
N GLU A 123 -14.50 8.61 16.04
CA GLU A 123 -13.14 9.12 16.07
C GLU A 123 -12.10 8.00 16.06
N GLU A 124 -12.33 6.93 16.82
CA GLU A 124 -11.41 5.79 16.84
C GLU A 124 -11.37 5.06 15.49
N ARG A 125 -12.52 4.92 14.82
CA ARG A 125 -12.60 4.35 13.48
C ARG A 125 -11.90 5.23 12.46
N ALA A 126 -12.08 6.54 12.55
CA ALA A 126 -11.37 7.51 11.72
C ALA A 126 -9.85 7.41 11.94
N ALA A 127 -9.40 7.21 13.18
CA ALA A 127 -8.00 6.99 13.50
C ALA A 127 -7.45 5.69 12.87
N ARG A 128 -8.23 4.59 12.83
CA ARG A 128 -7.81 3.35 12.14
C ARG A 128 -7.68 3.55 10.64
N LEU A 129 -8.61 4.27 10.00
CA LEU A 129 -8.51 4.62 8.58
C LEU A 129 -7.35 5.60 8.30
N ALA A 130 -7.09 6.52 9.22
CA ALA A 130 -5.95 7.44 9.12
C ALA A 130 -4.61 6.71 9.23
N TRP A 131 -4.52 5.69 10.08
CA TRP A 131 -3.37 4.79 10.14
C TRP A 131 -3.22 4.04 8.81
N LEU A 132 -4.29 3.38 8.34
CA LEU A 132 -4.30 2.62 7.09
C LEU A 132 -3.80 3.44 5.90
N LYS A 133 -4.38 4.62 5.66
CA LYS A 133 -4.03 5.46 4.51
C LYS A 133 -2.58 5.96 4.56
N THR A 134 -2.05 6.21 5.76
CA THR A 134 -0.68 6.68 5.96
C THR A 134 0.29 5.53 5.68
N THR A 135 0.05 4.37 6.28
CA THR A 135 0.85 3.16 6.04
C THR A 135 0.88 2.77 4.57
N LEU A 136 -0.27 2.75 3.88
CA LEU A 136 -0.29 2.42 2.46
C LEU A 136 0.43 3.48 1.60
N ALA A 137 0.33 4.76 1.95
CA ALA A 137 1.06 5.80 1.23
C ALA A 137 2.58 5.59 1.37
N ASP A 138 3.07 5.26 2.56
CA ASP A 138 4.49 4.96 2.80
C ASP A 138 4.95 3.75 1.98
N VAL A 139 4.15 2.68 1.93
CA VAL A 139 4.46 1.48 1.13
C VAL A 139 4.51 1.79 -0.37
N VAL A 140 3.50 2.51 -0.91
CA VAL A 140 3.39 2.80 -2.35
C VAL A 140 4.66 3.42 -2.93
N GLY A 141 5.28 4.35 -2.20
CA GLY A 141 6.49 5.02 -2.66
C GLY A 141 7.66 4.07 -2.94
N GLY A 142 7.77 2.99 -2.17
CA GLY A 142 8.81 1.98 -2.28
C GLY A 142 8.49 0.83 -3.24
N LEU A 143 7.23 0.68 -3.68
CA LEU A 143 6.84 -0.46 -4.52
C LEU A 143 7.52 -0.44 -5.90
N PRO A 144 8.00 -1.59 -6.40
CA PRO A 144 8.71 -1.66 -7.67
C PRO A 144 7.78 -1.41 -8.86
N ILE A 145 8.19 -0.49 -9.72
CA ILE A 145 7.58 -0.25 -11.05
C ILE A 145 8.47 -0.85 -12.16
N THR A 146 9.78 -0.94 -11.92
CA THR A 146 10.75 -1.52 -12.85
C THR A 146 11.16 -2.94 -12.43
N GLN A 147 11.53 -3.79 -13.40
CA GLN A 147 11.96 -5.18 -13.14
C GLN A 147 13.46 -5.32 -12.87
N GLY A 148 14.30 -4.36 -13.30
CA GLY A 148 15.75 -4.45 -13.18
C GLY A 148 16.23 -4.46 -11.72
N GLN A 149 16.39 -3.28 -11.12
CA GLN A 149 16.76 -3.12 -9.72
C GLN A 149 15.53 -2.94 -8.81
N HIS A 150 14.34 -3.32 -9.27
CA HIS A 150 13.08 -3.20 -8.52
C HIS A 150 12.81 -1.78 -8.00
N LEU A 151 13.08 -0.76 -8.83
CA LEU A 151 12.95 0.64 -8.44
C LEU A 151 11.51 1.14 -8.62
N GLY A 152 11.05 1.89 -7.62
CA GLY A 152 9.74 2.55 -7.55
C GLY A 152 9.82 4.07 -7.65
N LEU A 153 8.73 4.73 -7.26
CA LEU A 153 8.56 6.19 -7.35
C LEU A 153 9.59 6.96 -6.53
N LEU A 154 9.84 6.57 -5.27
CA LEU A 154 10.79 7.30 -4.41
C LEU A 154 12.22 7.25 -4.97
N ARG A 155 12.61 6.13 -5.57
CA ARG A 155 13.91 5.98 -6.24
C ARG A 155 13.98 6.82 -7.51
N TYR A 156 12.89 6.92 -8.26
CA TYR A 156 12.81 7.86 -9.37
C TYR A 156 12.98 9.32 -8.90
N ASP A 157 12.26 9.75 -7.87
CA ASP A 157 12.37 11.11 -7.32
C ASP A 157 13.79 11.42 -6.82
N GLU A 158 14.42 10.46 -6.12
CA GLU A 158 15.81 10.54 -5.67
C GLU A 158 16.76 10.75 -6.85
N SER A 159 16.59 9.99 -7.94
CA SER A 159 17.41 10.12 -9.15
C SER A 159 17.29 11.52 -9.78
N ARG A 160 16.08 12.09 -9.83
CA ARG A 160 15.82 13.44 -10.36
C ARG A 160 16.43 14.51 -9.46
N HIS A 161 16.36 14.32 -8.15
CA HIS A 161 16.98 15.23 -7.19
C HIS A 161 18.50 15.25 -7.35
N VAL A 162 19.14 14.08 -7.45
CA VAL A 162 20.59 13.96 -7.66
C VAL A 162 21.04 14.58 -8.99
N GLU A 163 20.27 14.43 -10.07
CA GLU A 163 20.55 15.13 -11.34
C GLU A 163 20.49 16.65 -11.20
N ASN A 164 19.48 17.17 -10.50
CA ASN A 164 19.35 18.62 -10.29
C ASN A 164 20.51 19.18 -9.45
N LEU A 165 21.02 18.42 -8.48
CA LEU A 165 22.23 18.79 -7.73
C LEU A 165 23.46 18.88 -8.64
N ALA A 166 23.61 17.97 -9.60
CA ALA A 166 24.74 17.96 -10.53
C ALA A 166 24.81 19.24 -11.38
N LEU A 167 23.66 19.79 -11.78
CA LEU A 167 23.56 21.05 -12.53
C LEU A 167 24.04 22.26 -11.73
N GLN A 168 23.91 22.22 -10.39
CA GLN A 168 24.29 23.31 -9.50
C GLN A 168 25.73 23.14 -8.98
N ASN A 169 26.09 21.92 -8.58
CA ASN A 169 27.38 21.59 -7.99
C ASN A 169 27.74 20.11 -8.22
N PRO A 170 28.65 19.81 -9.17
CA PRO A 170 29.08 18.43 -9.44
C PRO A 170 29.65 17.68 -8.23
N LYS A 171 30.28 18.37 -7.26
CA LYS A 171 30.77 17.74 -6.04
C LYS A 171 29.64 17.28 -5.12
N ALA A 172 28.53 18.03 -5.06
CA ALA A 172 27.36 17.66 -4.26
C ALA A 172 26.68 16.39 -4.79
N MET A 173 26.64 16.22 -6.12
CA MET A 173 26.20 14.96 -6.73
C MET A 173 27.10 13.80 -6.33
N GLN A 174 28.42 13.98 -6.38
CA GLN A 174 29.36 12.91 -6.03
C GLN A 174 29.17 12.46 -4.58
N THR A 175 29.07 13.40 -3.63
CA THR A 175 28.78 13.08 -2.22
C THR A 175 27.45 12.34 -2.06
N ALA A 176 26.39 12.78 -2.74
CA ALA A 176 25.08 12.12 -2.68
C ALA A 176 25.14 10.65 -3.16
N VAL A 177 25.90 10.37 -4.22
CA VAL A 177 26.10 8.99 -4.71
C VAL A 177 26.98 8.18 -3.76
N GLU A 178 28.02 8.78 -3.17
CA GLU A 178 28.85 8.15 -2.12
C GLU A 178 28.04 7.79 -0.87
N GLU A 179 26.98 8.57 -0.56
CA GLU A 179 26.00 8.28 0.50
C GLU A 179 24.94 7.23 0.11
N GLY A 180 25.03 6.65 -1.09
CA GLY A 180 24.15 5.57 -1.54
C GLY A 180 22.86 6.00 -2.24
N LYS A 181 22.68 7.30 -2.56
CA LYS A 181 21.56 7.75 -3.39
C LYS A 181 21.77 7.33 -4.84
N ILE A 182 20.67 7.06 -5.55
CA ILE A 182 20.76 6.71 -6.97
C ILE A 182 20.73 7.95 -7.87
N ASN A 183 21.41 7.87 -9.02
CA ASN A 183 21.34 8.88 -10.07
C ASN A 183 20.44 8.39 -11.24
N ALA A 184 20.22 9.24 -12.25
CA ALA A 184 19.40 8.86 -13.40
C ALA A 184 19.98 7.73 -14.24
N GLU A 185 21.31 7.56 -14.29
CA GLU A 185 21.92 6.44 -15.00
C GLU A 185 21.55 5.09 -14.37
N ILE A 186 21.61 4.99 -13.04
CA ILE A 186 21.21 3.80 -12.28
C ILE A 186 19.71 3.52 -12.52
N PHE A 187 18.87 4.55 -12.45
CA PHE A 187 17.44 4.41 -12.72
C PHE A 187 17.18 3.93 -14.16
N GLN A 188 17.82 4.55 -15.16
CA GLN A 188 17.66 4.22 -16.56
C GLN A 188 18.11 2.79 -16.89
N ARG A 189 19.17 2.28 -16.25
CA ARG A 189 19.56 0.87 -16.36
C ARG A 189 18.44 -0.06 -15.91
N SER A 190 17.75 0.27 -14.81
CA SER A 190 16.58 -0.51 -14.35
C SER A 190 15.43 -0.46 -15.36
N VAL A 191 15.18 0.72 -15.96
CA VAL A 191 14.15 0.90 -17.00
C VAL A 191 14.45 0.06 -18.24
N VAL A 192 15.70 0.03 -18.72
CA VAL A 192 16.10 -0.76 -19.89
C VAL A 192 15.84 -2.25 -19.69
N LEU A 193 15.96 -2.74 -18.45
CA LEU A 193 15.70 -4.14 -18.07
C LEU A 193 14.22 -4.41 -17.74
N THR A 194 13.31 -3.48 -18.02
CA THR A 194 11.87 -3.65 -17.74
C THR A 194 11.09 -3.86 -19.02
N ASP A 195 10.23 -4.87 -19.06
CA ASP A 195 9.40 -5.17 -20.22
C ASP A 195 8.24 -4.18 -20.36
N SER A 196 7.85 -3.86 -21.59
CA SER A 196 6.72 -2.94 -21.82
C SER A 196 5.40 -3.52 -21.31
N ASP A 197 5.21 -4.84 -21.41
CA ASP A 197 4.00 -5.50 -20.90
C ASP A 197 3.94 -5.46 -19.37
N HIS A 198 5.09 -5.53 -18.70
CA HIS A 198 5.18 -5.32 -17.25
C HIS A 198 4.72 -3.90 -16.88
N LEU A 199 5.18 -2.87 -17.60
CA LEU A 199 4.77 -1.50 -17.35
C LEU A 199 3.27 -1.28 -17.60
N ARG A 200 2.69 -1.91 -18.64
CA ARG A 200 1.23 -1.88 -18.89
C ARG A 200 0.45 -2.53 -17.75
N LEU A 201 0.93 -3.67 -17.26
CA LEU A 201 0.35 -4.35 -16.11
C LEU A 201 0.41 -3.44 -14.87
N LYS A 202 1.57 -2.86 -14.56
CA LYS A 202 1.72 -1.94 -13.43
C LYS A 202 0.79 -0.73 -13.52
N ALA A 203 0.69 -0.10 -14.69
CA ALA A 203 -0.25 1.00 -14.90
C ALA A 203 -1.70 0.58 -14.63
N THR A 204 -2.09 -0.63 -15.06
CA THR A 204 -3.44 -1.18 -14.81
C THR A 204 -3.68 -1.45 -13.32
N GLU A 205 -2.72 -2.05 -12.62
CA GLU A 205 -2.82 -2.31 -11.17
C GLU A 205 -2.90 -1.01 -10.35
N ILE A 206 -2.12 0.01 -10.72
CA ILE A 206 -2.13 1.32 -10.07
C ILE A 206 -3.48 2.02 -10.32
N ALA A 207 -4.00 1.99 -11.55
CA ALA A 207 -5.31 2.54 -11.87
C ALA A 207 -6.44 1.85 -11.08
N ALA A 208 -6.36 0.54 -10.89
CA ALA A 208 -7.31 -0.20 -10.05
C ALA A 208 -7.21 0.23 -8.57
N SER A 209 -5.99 0.46 -8.07
CA SER A 209 -5.76 0.97 -6.71
C SER A 209 -6.35 2.36 -6.51
N LEU A 210 -6.19 3.25 -7.50
CA LEU A 210 -6.79 4.60 -7.50
C LEU A 210 -8.32 4.53 -7.46
N ALA A 211 -8.92 3.68 -8.29
CA ALA A 211 -10.37 3.50 -8.30
C ALA A 211 -10.88 2.97 -6.96
N ALA A 212 -10.21 1.98 -6.36
CA ALA A 212 -10.57 1.45 -5.03
C ALA A 212 -10.44 2.52 -3.93
N CYS A 213 -9.40 3.36 -3.99
CA CYS A 213 -9.21 4.48 -3.07
C CYS A 213 -10.35 5.50 -3.17
N GLN A 214 -10.78 5.84 -4.39
CA GLN A 214 -11.90 6.75 -4.63
C GLN A 214 -13.24 6.18 -4.13
N GLN A 215 -13.49 4.89 -4.33
CA GLN A 215 -14.68 4.23 -3.79
C GLN A 215 -14.68 4.25 -2.26
N LEU A 216 -13.55 3.93 -1.64
CA LEU A 216 -13.41 3.98 -0.18
C LEU A 216 -13.61 5.41 0.36
N GLN A 217 -13.08 6.43 -0.32
CA GLN A 217 -13.33 7.83 0.06
C GLN A 217 -14.83 8.15 0.05
N GLY A 218 -15.56 7.76 -1.01
CA GLY A 218 -17.00 7.98 -1.09
C GLY A 218 -17.79 7.26 0.02
N THR A 219 -17.39 6.04 0.38
CA THR A 219 -17.97 5.31 1.52
C THR A 219 -17.63 5.97 2.86
N ALA A 220 -16.40 6.45 3.05
CA ALA A 220 -16.02 7.20 4.24
C ALA A 220 -16.80 8.52 4.37
N ASP A 221 -16.94 9.29 3.29
CA ASP A 221 -17.69 10.55 3.27
C ASP A 221 -19.16 10.33 3.68
N ARG A 222 -19.77 9.22 3.26
CA ARG A 222 -21.15 8.86 3.62
C ARG A 222 -21.32 8.57 5.12
N PHE A 223 -20.39 7.84 5.72
CA PHE A 223 -20.52 7.40 7.12
C PHE A 223 -20.01 8.41 8.14
N PHE A 224 -18.91 9.09 7.83
CA PHE A 224 -18.26 10.04 8.74
C PHE A 224 -18.71 11.50 8.48
N GLY A 225 -19.33 11.80 7.34
CA GLY A 225 -19.79 13.14 7.01
C GLY A 225 -18.65 14.15 6.97
N ALA A 226 -18.77 15.25 7.72
CA ALA A 226 -17.76 16.31 7.76
C ALA A 226 -16.43 15.87 8.38
N ASP A 227 -16.44 14.81 9.20
CA ASP A 227 -15.27 14.30 9.93
C ASP A 227 -14.57 13.16 9.18
N ALA A 228 -14.91 12.96 7.89
CA ALA A 228 -14.35 11.88 7.09
C ALA A 228 -12.83 12.02 6.91
N PRO A 229 -12.06 10.94 7.17
CA PRO A 229 -10.62 10.96 6.92
C PRO A 229 -10.34 11.07 5.42
N SER A 230 -9.51 12.04 5.04
CA SER A 230 -9.14 12.24 3.63
C SER A 230 -8.04 11.28 3.16
N PHE A 231 -8.32 10.54 2.08
CA PHE A 231 -7.40 9.68 1.34
C PHE A 231 -6.63 10.42 0.23
N ALA A 232 -6.61 11.76 0.24
CA ALA A 232 -5.95 12.57 -0.78
C ALA A 232 -4.45 12.25 -0.92
N ALA A 233 -3.72 12.08 0.19
CA ALA A 233 -2.29 11.76 0.15
C ALA A 233 -2.00 10.40 -0.50
N LEU A 234 -2.81 9.37 -0.19
CA LEU A 234 -2.68 8.06 -0.83
C LEU A 234 -3.03 8.14 -2.32
N THR A 235 -4.06 8.90 -2.67
CA THR A 235 -4.44 9.16 -4.06
C THR A 235 -3.33 9.87 -4.83
N ASP A 236 -2.69 10.87 -4.24
CA ASP A 236 -1.58 11.61 -4.86
C ASP A 236 -0.40 10.69 -5.17
N ILE A 237 0.06 9.91 -4.20
CA ILE A 237 1.23 9.05 -4.42
C ILE A 237 0.94 7.91 -5.42
N LEU A 238 -0.27 7.34 -5.42
CA LEU A 238 -0.70 6.38 -6.44
C LEU A 238 -0.78 7.03 -7.82
N SER A 239 -1.29 8.26 -7.92
CA SER A 239 -1.35 9.02 -9.18
C SER A 239 0.05 9.27 -9.75
N ARG A 240 0.99 9.70 -8.90
CA ARG A 240 2.39 9.91 -9.28
C ARG A 240 3.08 8.61 -9.73
N ALA A 241 2.80 7.49 -9.06
CA ALA A 241 3.29 6.17 -9.48
C ALA A 241 2.72 5.77 -10.85
N GLY A 242 1.43 6.02 -11.10
CA GLY A 242 0.78 5.76 -12.40
C GLY A 242 1.37 6.61 -13.52
N GLN A 243 1.57 7.91 -13.26
CA GLN A 243 2.22 8.84 -14.19
C GLN A 243 3.64 8.42 -14.53
N LEU A 244 4.39 7.86 -13.58
CA LEU A 244 5.72 7.31 -13.85
C LEU A 244 5.63 6.10 -14.80
N ALA A 245 4.74 5.15 -14.55
CA ALA A 245 4.55 4.00 -15.44
C ALA A 245 4.14 4.44 -16.87
N GLU A 246 3.21 5.39 -16.97
CA GLU A 246 2.78 5.99 -18.25
C GLU A 246 3.90 6.72 -18.97
N LYS A 247 4.70 7.51 -18.25
CA LYS A 247 5.88 8.20 -18.80
C LYS A 247 6.85 7.19 -19.41
N LEU A 248 7.17 6.11 -18.68
CA LEU A 248 8.11 5.09 -19.15
C LEU A 248 7.59 4.34 -20.40
N LEU A 249 6.28 4.15 -20.52
CA LEU A 249 5.65 3.62 -21.74
C LEU A 249 5.71 4.63 -22.89
N LYS A 250 5.41 5.90 -22.62
CA LYS A 250 5.43 6.97 -23.62
C LYS A 250 6.83 7.18 -24.21
N ASP A 251 7.87 7.09 -23.38
CA ASP A 251 9.27 7.15 -23.83
C ASP A 251 9.63 6.00 -24.80
N ARG A 252 8.80 4.94 -24.86
CA ARG A 252 8.89 3.82 -25.81
C ARG A 252 7.90 3.93 -26.98
N GLY A 253 7.21 5.05 -27.13
CA GLY A 253 6.18 5.27 -28.16
C GLY A 253 4.88 4.52 -27.89
N ILE A 254 4.61 4.14 -26.64
CA ILE A 254 3.40 3.41 -26.24
C ILE A 254 2.47 4.35 -25.46
N GLU A 255 1.25 4.56 -25.98
CA GLU A 255 0.18 5.26 -25.27
C GLU A 255 -0.88 4.26 -24.77
N LEU A 256 -1.34 4.41 -23.52
CA LEU A 256 -2.36 3.54 -22.94
C LEU A 256 -3.78 3.91 -23.40
N ASN A 257 -4.04 5.20 -23.61
CA ASN A 257 -5.30 5.74 -24.12
C ASN A 257 -5.02 6.65 -25.33
N PRO A 258 -4.72 6.10 -26.51
CA PRO A 258 -4.50 6.91 -27.69
C PRO A 258 -5.78 7.68 -28.05
N PRO A 259 -5.69 8.94 -28.52
CA PRO A 259 -6.86 9.66 -29.02
C PRO A 259 -7.50 8.87 -30.18
N PRO A 260 -8.83 8.92 -30.35
CA PRO A 260 -9.48 8.25 -31.46
C PRO A 260 -8.86 8.74 -32.78
N VAL A 261 -8.44 7.78 -33.63
CA VAL A 261 -7.90 8.09 -34.95
C VAL A 261 -9.01 8.79 -35.75
N ALA A 262 -8.77 10.04 -36.14
CA ALA A 262 -9.70 10.75 -36.99
C ALA A 262 -9.86 10.00 -38.34
N PRO A 263 -11.09 9.90 -38.87
CA PRO A 263 -11.39 9.12 -40.08
C PRO A 263 -10.70 9.64 -41.35
#